data_AF-A0A941WZH0-F1
#
_entry.id   AF-A0A941WZH0-F1
#
_cell.length_a   1.000
_cell.length_b   1.000
_cell.length_c   1.000
_cell.angle_alpha   90.00
_cell.angle_beta   90.00
_cell.angle_gamma   90.00
#
_symmetry.space_group_name_H-M   'P 1'
#
loop_
_entity.id
_entity.type
_entity.pdbx_description
1 polymer ?
#
loop_
_entity_poly.entity_id
_entity_poly.type
_entity_poly.pdbx_seq_one_letter_code
_entity_poly.pdbx_strand_id
1 'polypeptide(L)'
;SNVASDILTADFYAFSSTRSVLFYVKNNVLYAYNYDKGNERVETIPLETTDQITMLKFDLTMEPMKDALFIATYNTAEGGTLRKYYVGNNPDKVELKADPTAVWKGLTKVKNMSWRAVL
;
A
#
# COMPACT_ATOMS: atom_id res chain seq x y z
N SER A 1 -25.58 1.96 -1.97
CA SER A 1 -24.61 2.05 -3.07
C SER A 1 -23.45 1.12 -2.76
N ASN A 2 -22.82 0.52 -3.77
CA ASN A 2 -21.55 -0.18 -3.57
C ASN A 2 -20.42 0.82 -3.85
N VAL A 3 -19.80 1.35 -2.80
CA VAL A 3 -18.79 2.42 -2.89
C VAL A 3 -17.47 1.90 -3.46
N ALA A 4 -17.15 0.62 -3.26
CA ALA A 4 -15.91 -0.02 -3.70
C ALA A 4 -16.21 -1.19 -4.65
N SER A 5 -16.66 -0.89 -5.87
CA SER A 5 -17.15 -1.88 -6.84
C SER A 5 -16.14 -2.96 -7.21
N ASP A 6 -14.85 -2.61 -7.25
CA ASP A 6 -13.78 -3.52 -7.72
C ASP A 6 -13.10 -4.31 -6.60
N ILE A 7 -13.47 -4.05 -5.35
CA ILE A 7 -12.76 -4.58 -4.17
C ILE A 7 -12.78 -6.11 -4.13
N LEU A 8 -13.80 -6.78 -4.64
CA LEU A 8 -13.88 -8.25 -4.61
C LEU A 8 -13.02 -8.93 -5.68
N THR A 9 -12.47 -8.17 -6.62
CA THR A 9 -11.71 -8.70 -7.76
C THR A 9 -10.30 -8.08 -7.87
N ALA A 10 -9.82 -7.48 -6.80
CA ALA A 10 -8.52 -6.84 -6.74
C ALA A 10 -7.39 -7.88 -6.61
N ASP A 11 -6.21 -7.49 -7.08
CA ASP A 11 -5.03 -8.35 -7.19
C ASP A 11 -4.27 -8.44 -5.85
N PHE A 12 -4.26 -7.35 -5.09
CA PHE A 12 -3.59 -7.22 -3.80
C PHE A 12 -4.45 -6.47 -2.80
N TYR A 13 -4.24 -6.78 -1.51
CA TYR A 13 -4.95 -6.19 -0.39
C TYR A 13 -4.00 -5.93 0.77
N ALA A 14 -4.19 -4.81 1.45
CA ALA A 14 -3.47 -4.49 2.67
C ALA A 14 -4.33 -3.59 3.57
N PHE A 15 -4.61 -4.05 4.78
CA PHE A 15 -5.35 -3.27 5.77
C PHE A 15 -4.40 -2.35 6.51
N SER A 16 -4.75 -1.06 6.59
CA SER A 16 -4.09 -0.12 7.50
C SER A 16 -4.06 -0.69 8.92
N SER A 17 -2.94 -0.48 9.61
CA SER A 17 -2.71 -0.95 10.97
C SER A 17 -3.45 -0.11 12.01
N THR A 18 -3.80 1.14 11.68
CA THR A 18 -4.34 2.11 12.66
C THR A 18 -5.57 2.89 12.19
N ARG A 19 -5.97 2.75 10.91
CA ARG A 19 -7.15 3.42 10.34
C ARG A 19 -8.12 2.40 9.73
N SER A 20 -9.39 2.80 9.61
CA SER A 20 -10.41 2.06 8.86
C SER A 20 -10.23 2.20 7.35
N VAL A 21 -9.04 1.86 6.83
CA VAL A 21 -8.69 1.97 5.42
C VAL A 21 -8.16 0.65 4.89
N LEU A 22 -8.74 0.19 3.78
CA LEU A 22 -8.23 -0.94 3.01
C LEU A 22 -7.57 -0.43 1.73
N PHE A 23 -6.28 -0.70 1.58
CA PHE A 23 -5.58 -0.49 0.33
C PHE A 23 -5.74 -1.73 -0.55
N TYR A 24 -6.06 -1.52 -1.82
CA TYR A 24 -6.14 -2.61 -2.79
C TYR A 24 -5.64 -2.16 -4.15
N VAL A 25 -5.23 -3.12 -4.98
CA VAL A 25 -4.76 -2.85 -6.34
C VAL A 25 -5.66 -3.54 -7.34
N LYS A 26 -6.13 -2.80 -8.34
CA LYS A 26 -6.86 -3.34 -9.47
C LYS A 26 -6.30 -2.73 -10.75
N ASN A 27 -6.00 -3.57 -11.75
CA ASN A 27 -5.49 -3.10 -13.04
C ASN A 27 -4.25 -2.19 -12.91
N ASN A 28 -3.34 -2.54 -11.98
CA ASN A 28 -2.15 -1.77 -11.64
C ASN A 28 -2.37 -0.38 -11.01
N VAL A 29 -3.59 -0.09 -10.54
CA VAL A 29 -3.92 1.17 -9.86
C VAL A 29 -4.10 0.89 -8.37
N LEU A 30 -3.47 1.71 -7.53
CA LEU A 30 -3.63 1.65 -6.08
C LEU A 30 -4.86 2.47 -5.65
N TYR A 31 -5.76 1.82 -4.95
CA TYR A 31 -6.94 2.42 -4.35
C TYR A 31 -6.85 2.35 -2.83
N ALA A 32 -7.44 3.35 -2.18
CA ALA A 32 -7.74 3.33 -0.76
C ALA A 32 -9.26 3.39 -0.57
N TYR A 33 -9.80 2.39 0.11
CA TYR A 33 -11.19 2.37 0.55
C TYR A 33 -11.24 2.73 2.04
N ASN A 34 -11.76 3.92 2.35
CA ASN A 34 -12.15 4.26 3.72
C ASN A 34 -13.51 3.63 4.00
N TYR A 35 -13.58 2.75 5.01
CA TYR A 35 -14.78 2.05 5.44
C TYR A 35 -15.31 2.52 6.80
N ASP A 36 -14.87 3.69 7.27
CA ASP A 36 -15.49 4.38 8.39
C ASP A 36 -16.98 4.61 8.10
N LYS A 37 -17.83 4.14 9.01
CA LYS A 37 -19.28 4.20 8.85
C LYS A 37 -19.76 5.66 8.72
N GLY A 38 -20.44 5.97 7.62
CA GLY A 38 -20.92 7.32 7.31
C GLY A 38 -19.88 8.21 6.61
N ASN A 39 -18.67 7.70 6.34
CA ASN A 39 -17.63 8.38 5.58
C ASN A 39 -17.02 7.45 4.51
N GLU A 40 -17.80 6.47 4.04
CA GLU A 40 -17.35 5.48 3.08
C GLU A 40 -17.02 6.13 1.74
N ARG A 41 -15.77 5.98 1.30
CA ARG A 41 -15.31 6.52 0.02
C ARG A 41 -14.13 5.73 -0.53
N VAL A 42 -13.98 5.76 -1.84
CA VAL A 42 -12.79 5.23 -2.53
C VAL A 42 -12.05 6.38 -3.18
N GLU A 43 -10.73 6.38 -3.02
CA GLU A 43 -9.83 7.30 -3.68
C GLU A 43 -8.67 6.54 -4.34
N THR A 44 -8.22 7.02 -5.49
CA THR A 44 -7.00 6.53 -6.14
C THR A 44 -5.80 7.21 -5.51
N ILE A 45 -4.79 6.42 -5.15
CA ILE A 45 -3.55 6.94 -4.58
C ILE A 45 -2.48 6.97 -5.68
N PRO A 46 -2.00 8.17 -6.08
CA PRO A 46 -0.95 8.27 -7.07
C PRO A 46 0.38 7.72 -6.52
N LEU A 47 1.08 6.94 -7.35
CA LEU A 47 2.46 6.53 -7.09
C LEU A 47 3.41 7.32 -8.00
N GLU A 48 4.67 7.42 -7.59
CA GLU A 48 5.72 8.09 -8.37
C GLU A 48 6.13 7.32 -9.65
N THR A 49 5.58 6.13 -9.87
CA THR A 49 5.88 5.25 -11.00
C THR A 49 4.61 4.60 -11.54
N THR A 50 4.66 4.20 -12.81
CA THR A 50 3.64 3.40 -13.49
C THR A 50 4.04 1.92 -13.59
N ASP A 51 5.17 1.52 -12.99
CA ASP A 51 5.63 0.14 -12.93
C ASP A 51 4.57 -0.80 -12.36
N GLN A 52 4.69 -2.10 -12.68
CA GLN A 52 3.75 -3.08 -12.18
C GLN A 52 3.84 -3.18 -10.65
N ILE A 53 2.76 -2.90 -9.93
CA ILE A 53 2.61 -3.21 -8.51
C ILE A 53 2.54 -4.72 -8.35
N THR A 54 3.34 -5.25 -7.43
CA THR A 54 3.53 -6.70 -7.24
C THR A 54 3.32 -7.16 -5.81
N MET A 55 3.18 -6.22 -4.87
CA MET A 55 2.93 -6.48 -3.47
C MET A 55 2.43 -5.21 -2.77
N LEU A 56 1.49 -5.38 -1.84
CA LEU A 56 1.18 -4.44 -0.76
C LEU A 56 1.39 -5.17 0.57
N LYS A 57 2.07 -4.54 1.54
CA LYS A 57 2.26 -5.14 2.87
C LYS A 57 2.42 -4.08 3.94
N PHE A 58 1.59 -4.11 4.99
CA PHE A 58 1.84 -3.31 6.19
C PHE A 58 2.88 -3.96 7.09
N ASP A 59 3.72 -3.13 7.69
CA ASP A 59 4.55 -3.51 8.81
C ASP A 59 3.70 -3.59 10.08
N LEU A 60 3.60 -4.81 10.61
CA LEU A 60 2.87 -5.13 11.82
C LEU A 60 3.81 -5.47 12.98
N THR A 61 5.13 -5.36 12.79
CA THR A 61 6.11 -5.93 13.73
C THR A 61 7.17 -4.91 14.15
N MET A 62 7.82 -4.21 13.22
CA MET A 62 8.89 -3.28 13.58
C MET A 62 8.33 -1.93 14.02
N GLU A 63 7.34 -1.40 13.29
CA GLU A 63 6.71 -0.12 13.59
C GLU A 63 5.17 -0.19 13.58
N PRO A 64 4.57 -1.05 14.44
CA PRO A 64 3.14 -1.39 14.37
C PRO A 64 2.19 -0.18 14.51
N MET A 65 2.63 0.88 15.18
CA MET A 65 1.82 2.09 15.42
C MET A 65 2.01 3.19 14.36
N LYS A 66 2.91 3.01 13.38
CA LYS A 66 3.20 4.05 12.39
C LYS A 66 2.47 3.90 11.06
N ASP A 67 1.66 2.85 10.92
CA ASP A 67 0.88 2.59 9.71
C ASP A 67 1.78 2.58 8.45
N ALA A 68 2.88 1.83 8.55
CA ALA A 68 3.90 1.76 7.51
C ALA A 68 3.50 0.74 6.44
N LEU A 69 3.23 1.23 5.23
CA LEU A 69 2.89 0.45 4.05
C LEU A 69 4.12 0.28 3.14
N PHE A 70 4.46 -0.96 2.84
CA PHE A 70 5.45 -1.31 1.83
C PHE A 70 4.74 -1.67 0.53
N ILE A 71 5.23 -1.08 -0.56
CA ILE A 71 4.76 -1.35 -1.93
C ILE A 71 5.95 -1.81 -2.75
N ALA A 72 5.81 -2.97 -3.40
CA ALA A 72 6.79 -3.42 -4.38
C ALA A 72 6.29 -3.17 -5.80
N THR A 73 7.16 -2.62 -6.64
CA THR A 73 6.94 -2.47 -8.08
C THR A 73 7.99 -3.21 -8.88
N TYR A 74 7.71 -3.48 -10.16
CA TYR A 74 8.63 -4.17 -11.05
C TYR A 74 8.51 -3.68 -12.50
N ASN A 75 9.65 -3.47 -13.13
CA ASN A 75 9.78 -3.39 -14.58
C ASN A 75 11.00 -4.19 -15.06
N THR A 76 11.10 -4.45 -16.36
CA THR A 76 12.18 -5.26 -16.93
C THR A 76 13.51 -4.50 -17.10
N ALA A 77 13.50 -3.17 -17.03
CA ALA A 77 14.68 -2.34 -17.25
C ALA A 77 15.51 -2.13 -15.96
N GLU A 78 14.85 -1.84 -14.85
CA GLU A 78 15.46 -1.54 -13.54
C GLU A 78 15.27 -2.66 -12.52
N GLY A 79 14.42 -3.65 -12.82
CA GLY A 79 14.06 -4.73 -11.92
C GLY A 79 13.01 -4.32 -10.88
N GLY A 80 13.07 -4.95 -9.72
CA GLY A 80 12.16 -4.71 -8.61
C GLY A 80 12.58 -3.51 -7.76
N THR A 81 11.59 -2.70 -7.36
CA THR A 81 11.74 -1.65 -6.36
C THR A 81 10.82 -1.93 -5.19
N LEU A 82 11.34 -1.92 -3.96
CA LEU A 82 10.55 -1.90 -2.74
C LEU A 82 10.62 -0.48 -2.16
N ARG A 83 9.48 0.10 -1.80
CA ARG A 83 9.42 1.40 -1.16
C ARG A 83 8.49 1.39 0.04
N LYS A 84 8.89 2.10 1.09
CA LYS A 84 8.08 2.30 2.29
C LYS A 84 7.36 3.64 2.24
N TYR A 85 6.13 3.63 2.71
CA TYR A 85 5.25 4.78 2.87
C TYR A 85 4.65 4.78 4.27
N TYR A 86 4.30 5.94 4.78
CA TYR A 86 3.45 6.09 5.97
C TYR A 86 2.08 6.63 5.54
N VAL A 87 1.01 6.05 6.07
CA VAL A 87 -0.34 6.56 5.86
C VAL A 87 -0.53 7.82 6.72
N GLY A 88 -1.00 8.90 6.10
CA GLY A 88 -1.34 10.15 6.79
C GLY A 88 -2.52 9.98 7.75
N ASN A 89 -2.66 10.89 8.71
CA ASN A 89 -3.73 10.87 9.73
C ASN A 89 -4.93 11.78 9.40
N ASN A 90 -4.98 12.36 8.21
CA ASN A 90 -6.09 13.23 7.80
C ASN A 90 -7.41 12.41 7.71
N PRO A 91 -8.48 12.79 8.43
CA PRO A 91 -9.75 12.06 8.37
C PRO A 91 -10.48 12.23 7.03
N ASP A 92 -10.27 13.34 6.33
CA ASP A 92 -10.98 13.71 5.11
C ASP A 92 -10.32 13.11 3.85
N LYS A 93 -9.05 12.69 3.95
CA LYS A 93 -8.29 12.17 2.82
C LYS A 93 -7.32 11.06 3.22
N VAL A 94 -7.13 10.07 2.35
CA VAL A 94 -6.07 9.08 2.51
C VAL A 94 -4.86 9.53 1.70
N GLU A 95 -3.72 9.66 2.37
CA GLU A 95 -2.47 10.10 1.75
C GLU A 95 -1.34 9.17 2.15
N LEU A 96 -0.42 8.92 1.22
CA LEU A 96 0.80 8.18 1.48
C LEU A 96 1.99 9.15 1.41
N LYS A 97 2.78 9.17 2.48
CA LYS A 97 4.06 9.89 2.52
C LYS A 97 5.20 8.89 2.35
N ALA A 98 5.93 8.99 1.25
CA ALA A 98 7.11 8.16 1.01
C ALA A 98 8.19 8.44 2.06
N ASP A 99 8.86 7.38 2.53
CA ASP A 99 10.09 7.50 3.30
C ASP A 99 11.27 7.55 2.30
N PRO A 100 11.95 8.70 2.13
CA PRO A 100 12.99 8.85 1.13
C PRO A 100 14.24 8.00 1.43
N THR A 101 14.38 7.51 2.66
CA THR A 101 15.51 6.67 3.09
C THR A 101 15.25 5.18 2.94
N ALA A 102 13.98 4.79 2.74
CA ALA A 102 13.54 3.40 2.67
C ALA A 102 13.10 3.02 1.25
N VAL A 103 14.09 3.00 0.36
CA VAL A 103 13.95 2.59 -1.04
C VAL A 103 15.01 1.54 -1.37
N TRP A 104 14.59 0.37 -1.84
CA TRP A 104 15.48 -0.71 -2.28
C TRP A 104 15.22 -0.98 -3.76
N LYS A 105 16.26 -0.89 -4.59
CA LYS A 105 16.20 -1.06 -6.05
C LYS A 105 17.02 -2.25 -6.52
N GLY A 106 16.85 -2.66 -7.78
CA GLY A 106 17.59 -3.76 -8.39
C GLY A 106 17.22 -5.13 -7.80
N LEU A 107 16.05 -5.24 -7.19
CA LEU A 107 15.55 -6.49 -6.63
C LEU A 107 15.02 -7.41 -7.74
N THR A 108 14.83 -8.68 -7.43
CA THR A 108 13.95 -9.53 -8.24
C THR A 108 12.50 -9.09 -8.08
N LYS A 109 11.57 -9.65 -8.87
CA LYS A 109 10.14 -9.34 -8.76
C LYS A 109 9.59 -9.80 -7.40
N VAL A 110 9.53 -8.88 -6.44
CA VAL A 110 9.07 -9.13 -5.07
C VAL A 110 7.58 -9.47 -5.07
N LYS A 111 7.21 -10.60 -4.47
CA LYS A 111 5.80 -11.02 -4.31
C LYS A 111 5.32 -11.00 -2.86
N ASN A 112 6.24 -11.01 -1.91
CA ASN A 112 5.95 -11.02 -0.49
C ASN A 112 7.18 -10.54 0.30
N MET A 113 6.93 -10.04 1.50
CA MET A 113 7.95 -9.71 2.49
C MET A 113 7.46 -10.10 3.88
N SER A 114 8.39 -10.40 4.76
CA SER A 114 8.09 -10.69 6.16
C SER A 114 9.22 -10.17 7.02
N TRP A 115 8.88 -9.76 8.24
CA TRP A 115 9.84 -9.30 9.22
C TRP A 115 10.25 -10.46 10.10
N ARG A 116 11.54 -10.50 10.44
CA ARG A 116 11.99 -11.32 11.55
C ARG A 116 11.67 -10.54 12.82
N ALA A 117 10.73 -11.04 13.62
CA ALA A 117 10.52 -10.50 14.95
C ALA A 117 11.82 -10.65 15.75
N VAL A 118 12.29 -9.54 16.32
CA VAL A 118 13.33 -9.58 17.35
C VAL A 118 12.56 -9.64 18.67
N LEU A 119 12.31 -10.87 19.14
CA LEU A 119 11.84 -11.14 20.50
C LEU A 119 13.03 -11.03 21.46
#